data_AF-A0A7S0F2I7-F1
#
_entry.id   AF-A0A7S0F2I7-F1
#
_cell.length_a   1.000
_cell.length_b   1.000
_cell.length_c   1.000
_cell.angle_alpha   90.00
_cell.angle_beta   90.00
_cell.angle_gamma   90.00
#
_symmetry.space_group_name_H-M   'P 1'
#
loop_
_entity.id
_entity.type
_entity.pdbx_description
1 polymer ?
#
loop_
_entity_poly.entity_id
_entity_poly.type
_entity_poly.pdbx_seq_one_letter_code
_entity_poly.pdbx_strand_id
1 'polypeptide(L)'
;ELAPLAGGGVASLPKSRYESISLYLANCAGCQKKYCDLDAPVDAVSVGMLTEAGIDITLARHVGHLFVRDPLVIHQDRLHLDDAVDTEHFENLQSTNWQTVRWKPPPKRTSSCGPHIGWRVEFRSMEVQLTDFENAAFTVFIALVSRVILAFDLNLYIPLSKVDENMRRAHARSAHRTQTFWFRKHMGAPAAGTVGDPDEYEEMTVEEILTGKGEYFPGLMPLVRAYLEAIGCDPETGEKVGEYMELIRLRATGELKTAAEWMRARMMAHPEYKADSEVSAGMAYDLLRACSEVSEGRQSAPDLLGKHWVRPLKVEDAWYKPLTSAAGKQDYSALLARYVRQADPAEFKQAEPVLAGDPVAAK
;
A
#
# COMPACT_ATOMS: atom_id res chain seq x y z
N GLU A 1 -30.08 -6.08 27.71
CA GLU A 1 -29.32 -4.92 28.19
C GLU A 1 -27.93 -4.98 27.57
N LEU A 2 -27.41 -3.87 27.04
CA LEU A 2 -26.02 -3.81 26.60
C LEU A 2 -25.12 -3.98 27.82
N ALA A 3 -24.03 -4.74 27.70
CA ALA A 3 -23.05 -4.85 28.77
C ALA A 3 -22.56 -3.45 29.19
N PRO A 4 -22.40 -3.15 30.49
CA PRO A 4 -21.88 -1.87 30.93
C PRO A 4 -20.48 -1.68 30.34
N LEU A 5 -20.27 -0.55 29.67
CA LEU A 5 -18.97 -0.16 29.15
C LEU A 5 -17.98 0.02 30.32
N ALA A 6 -16.70 -0.32 30.10
CA ALA A 6 -15.66 -0.05 31.08
C ALA A 6 -15.64 1.45 31.43
N GLY A 7 -15.40 1.77 32.70
CA GLY A 7 -15.45 3.15 33.20
C GLY A 7 -16.83 3.83 33.18
N GLY A 8 -17.92 3.11 32.87
CA GLY A 8 -19.27 3.68 32.83
C GLY A 8 -19.67 4.33 31.51
N GLY A 9 -18.85 4.21 30.45
CA GLY A 9 -19.23 4.67 29.10
C GLY A 9 -19.42 6.19 29.00
N VAL A 10 -18.40 6.95 29.37
CA VAL A 10 -18.53 8.38 29.69
C VAL A 10 -18.55 9.30 28.46
N ALA A 11 -18.01 8.85 27.31
CA ALA A 11 -17.84 9.69 26.13
C ALA A 11 -18.27 8.97 24.83
N SER A 12 -19.00 9.69 23.97
CA SER A 12 -19.32 9.24 22.63
C SER A 12 -18.07 9.31 21.75
N LEU A 13 -17.82 8.24 20.99
CA LEU A 13 -16.70 8.17 20.04
C LEU A 13 -17.26 8.07 18.62
N PRO A 14 -16.95 9.03 17.72
CA PRO A 14 -17.61 9.13 16.42
C PRO A 14 -17.16 8.08 15.40
N LYS A 15 -15.99 7.47 15.62
CA LYS A 15 -15.38 6.49 14.71
C LYS A 15 -15.07 5.19 15.46
N SER A 16 -15.02 4.08 14.75
CA SER A 16 -14.47 2.83 15.29
C SER A 16 -12.99 3.00 15.64
N ARG A 17 -12.46 2.11 16.51
CA ARG A 17 -11.00 2.01 16.69
C ARG A 17 -10.30 1.38 15.47
N TYR A 18 -11.07 0.77 14.58
CA TYR A 18 -10.64 0.35 13.24
C TYR A 18 -11.33 1.24 12.20
N GLU A 19 -10.65 2.28 11.71
CA GLU A 19 -11.20 3.25 10.75
C GLU A 19 -10.11 4.09 10.06
N SER A 20 -10.44 5.09 9.24
CA SER A 20 -9.46 6.09 8.78
C SER A 20 -8.90 6.96 9.91
N ILE A 21 -7.73 7.56 9.67
CA ILE A 21 -7.08 8.49 10.60
C ILE A 21 -8.01 9.67 10.98
N SER A 22 -7.80 10.24 12.16
CA SER A 22 -8.60 11.36 12.69
C SER A 22 -7.81 12.66 12.90
N LEU A 23 -6.48 12.60 12.83
CA LEU A 23 -5.58 13.72 13.10
C LEU A 23 -4.34 13.63 12.20
N TYR A 24 -3.88 14.76 11.68
CA TYR A 24 -2.53 14.89 11.12
C TYR A 24 -1.50 15.13 12.23
N LEU A 25 -0.25 14.73 11.99
CA LEU A 25 0.82 14.73 12.99
C LEU A 25 1.92 15.77 12.75
N ALA A 26 2.00 16.35 11.55
CA ALA A 26 3.11 17.22 11.22
C ALA A 26 2.94 18.62 11.82
N ASN A 27 4.04 19.16 12.36
CA ASN A 27 4.14 20.56 12.75
C ASN A 27 4.98 21.31 11.71
N CYS A 28 4.45 21.43 10.49
CA CYS A 28 5.08 22.13 9.37
C CYS A 28 4.13 23.19 8.78
N ALA A 29 4.67 24.14 8.01
CA ALA A 29 3.87 25.20 7.39
C ALA A 29 2.73 24.66 6.51
N GLY A 30 2.94 23.48 5.89
CA GLY A 30 1.93 22.81 5.08
C GLY A 30 0.80 22.17 5.89
N CYS A 31 0.99 21.83 7.16
CA CYS A 31 -0.01 21.16 7.99
C CYS A 31 -0.74 22.17 8.90
N GLN A 32 -1.77 22.81 8.34
CA GLN A 32 -2.56 23.82 9.03
C GLN A 32 -3.68 23.19 9.88
N LYS A 33 -4.05 23.87 10.99
CA LYS A 33 -5.15 23.44 11.88
C LYS A 33 -6.47 23.17 11.15
N LYS A 34 -6.74 23.91 10.08
CA LYS A 34 -7.96 23.78 9.25
C LYS A 34 -8.13 22.40 8.62
N TYR A 35 -7.06 21.60 8.51
CA TYR A 35 -7.14 20.26 7.93
C TYR A 35 -7.56 19.18 8.95
N CYS A 36 -7.46 19.47 10.25
CA CYS A 36 -7.98 18.60 11.31
C CYS A 36 -9.39 19.06 11.70
N ASP A 37 -10.36 18.85 10.82
CA ASP A 37 -11.74 19.34 10.90
C ASP A 37 -12.76 18.29 11.37
N LEU A 38 -12.29 17.14 11.86
CA LEU A 38 -13.13 16.09 12.44
C LEU A 38 -13.31 16.28 13.94
N ASP A 39 -14.42 15.75 14.47
CA ASP A 39 -14.56 15.51 15.90
C ASP A 39 -13.63 14.34 16.31
N ALA A 40 -12.51 14.68 16.96
CA ALA A 40 -11.51 13.74 17.42
C ALA A 40 -11.34 13.88 18.95
N PRO A 41 -12.18 13.20 19.75
CA PRO A 41 -12.08 13.21 21.21
C PRO A 41 -10.70 12.77 21.68
N VAL A 42 -10.19 13.36 22.76
CA VAL A 42 -8.87 13.05 23.33
C VAL A 42 -9.00 12.80 24.83
N ASP A 43 -8.16 11.93 25.37
CA ASP A 43 -7.98 11.81 26.81
C ASP A 43 -7.21 13.03 27.33
N ALA A 44 -7.92 13.95 27.98
CA ALA A 44 -7.37 15.24 28.40
C ALA A 44 -6.23 15.10 29.42
N VAL A 45 -6.28 14.07 30.28
CA VAL A 45 -5.24 13.80 31.27
C VAL A 45 -3.94 13.44 30.58
N SER A 46 -3.98 12.50 29.64
CA SER A 46 -2.82 12.08 28.86
C SER A 46 -2.25 13.22 28.01
N VAL A 47 -3.11 14.04 27.40
CA VAL A 47 -2.64 15.24 26.67
C VAL A 47 -1.88 16.19 27.61
N GLY A 48 -2.43 16.47 28.79
CA GLY A 48 -1.78 17.32 29.80
C GLY A 48 -0.40 16.79 30.18
N MET A 49 -0.32 15.52 30.58
CA MET A 49 0.93 14.85 30.97
C MET A 49 1.99 14.91 29.86
N LEU A 50 1.61 14.62 28.61
CA LEU A 50 2.54 14.66 27.48
C LEU A 50 3.05 16.07 27.20
N THR A 51 2.18 17.09 27.27
CA THR A 51 2.59 18.48 27.05
C THR A 51 3.49 19.02 28.17
N GLU A 52 3.22 18.67 29.43
CA GLU A 52 4.07 19.00 30.58
C GLU A 52 5.45 18.35 30.46
N ALA A 53 5.52 17.15 29.88
CA ALA A 53 6.77 16.45 29.56
C ALA A 53 7.50 17.01 28.32
N GLY A 54 6.96 18.04 27.66
CA GLY A 54 7.58 18.72 26.52
C GLY A 54 7.26 18.12 25.14
N ILE A 55 6.31 17.19 25.05
CA ILE A 55 5.78 16.72 23.75
C ILE A 55 4.90 17.82 23.14
N ASP A 56 5.08 18.09 21.85
CA ASP A 56 4.30 19.11 21.16
C ASP A 56 2.81 18.76 21.16
N ILE A 57 1.96 19.80 21.17
CA ILE A 57 0.51 19.62 21.29
C ILE A 57 -0.10 18.79 20.16
N THR A 58 0.48 18.78 18.96
CA THR A 58 -0.05 18.02 17.82
C THR A 58 0.15 16.53 18.07
N LEU A 59 1.37 16.11 18.44
CA LEU A 59 1.65 14.73 18.78
C LEU A 59 0.93 14.29 20.07
N ALA A 60 0.89 15.15 21.09
CA ALA A 60 0.18 14.87 22.34
C ALA A 60 -1.32 14.61 22.10
N ARG A 61 -1.97 15.39 21.23
CA ARG A 61 -3.37 15.16 20.83
C ARG A 61 -3.57 13.85 20.09
N HIS A 62 -2.63 13.45 19.24
CA HIS A 62 -2.71 12.15 18.57
C HIS A 62 -2.67 11.00 19.57
N VAL A 63 -1.69 11.00 20.48
CA VAL A 63 -1.59 9.95 21.51
C VAL A 63 -2.82 9.97 22.43
N GLY A 64 -3.25 11.16 22.87
CA GLY A 64 -4.47 11.33 23.65
C GLY A 64 -5.72 10.81 22.93
N HIS A 65 -5.81 10.93 21.61
CA HIS A 65 -6.91 10.35 20.82
C HIS A 65 -6.87 8.81 20.79
N LEU A 66 -5.69 8.19 20.79
CA LEU A 66 -5.57 6.73 20.87
C LEU A 66 -6.01 6.21 22.25
N PHE A 67 -5.76 7.01 23.29
CA PHE A 67 -5.97 6.66 24.70
C PHE A 67 -7.41 6.86 25.19
N VAL A 68 -8.33 7.32 24.32
CA VAL A 68 -9.77 7.30 24.61
C VAL A 68 -10.38 5.89 24.55
N ARG A 69 -9.56 4.87 24.29
CA ARG A 69 -9.98 3.48 24.15
C ARG A 69 -9.45 2.65 25.30
N ASP A 70 -10.26 1.70 25.75
CA ASP A 70 -9.80 0.71 26.70
C ASP A 70 -8.88 -0.34 26.02
N PRO A 71 -7.91 -0.91 26.77
CA PRO A 71 -7.18 -2.09 26.37
C PRO A 71 -8.13 -3.25 26.04
N LEU A 72 -7.91 -3.96 24.93
CA LEU A 72 -8.75 -5.11 24.55
C LEU A 72 -8.30 -6.42 25.21
N VAL A 73 -6.99 -6.58 25.36
CA VAL A 73 -6.38 -7.81 25.88
C VAL A 73 -5.19 -7.41 26.74
N ILE A 74 -5.18 -7.84 28.00
CA ILE A 74 -4.02 -7.73 28.88
C ILE A 74 -3.80 -9.06 29.59
N HIS A 75 -2.57 -9.57 29.55
CA HIS A 75 -2.22 -10.80 30.25
C HIS A 75 -1.85 -10.49 31.71
N GLN A 76 -2.18 -11.39 32.62
CA GLN A 76 -2.00 -11.18 34.06
C GLN A 76 -0.53 -10.95 34.44
N ASP A 77 0.40 -11.63 33.78
CA ASP A 77 1.86 -11.47 33.96
C ASP A 77 2.39 -10.14 33.43
N ARG A 78 1.56 -9.38 32.70
CA ARG A 78 1.90 -8.10 32.07
C ARG A 78 1.23 -6.90 32.73
N LEU A 79 0.57 -7.10 33.87
CA LEU A 79 -0.07 -6.01 34.62
C LEU A 79 0.95 -5.04 35.23
N HIS A 80 2.10 -5.54 35.67
CA HIS A 80 3.14 -4.76 36.32
C HIS A 80 4.45 -4.89 35.53
N LEU A 81 4.81 -3.84 34.81
CA LEU A 81 6.02 -3.74 34.01
C LEU A 81 6.87 -2.56 34.51
N ASP A 82 8.14 -2.54 34.14
CA ASP A 82 9.02 -1.40 34.38
C ASP A 82 9.02 -0.48 33.15
N ASP A 83 8.34 0.66 33.27
CA ASP A 83 8.15 1.64 32.20
C ASP A 83 9.47 2.25 31.67
N ALA A 84 10.57 2.15 32.43
CA ALA A 84 11.88 2.59 31.95
C ALA A 84 12.46 1.63 30.90
N VAL A 85 11.94 0.41 30.81
CA VAL A 85 12.50 -0.67 29.99
C VAL A 85 11.49 -1.40 29.12
N ASP A 86 10.18 -1.18 29.32
CA ASP A 86 9.10 -1.83 28.60
C ASP A 86 8.14 -0.80 27.98
N THR A 87 7.57 -1.12 26.82
CA THR A 87 6.60 -0.28 26.10
C THR A 87 5.29 -1.01 25.84
N GLU A 88 5.09 -2.20 26.40
CA GLU A 88 3.96 -3.09 26.12
C GLU A 88 2.62 -2.44 26.49
N HIS A 89 2.55 -1.67 27.59
CA HIS A 89 1.33 -0.93 27.94
C HIS A 89 0.96 0.12 26.88
N PHE A 90 1.94 0.84 26.35
CA PHE A 90 1.73 1.75 25.22
C PHE A 90 1.31 0.97 23.96
N GLU A 91 2.01 -0.11 23.63
CA GLU A 91 1.70 -0.95 22.47
C GLU A 91 0.33 -1.60 22.56
N ASN A 92 -0.19 -1.87 23.76
CA ASN A 92 -1.54 -2.39 23.95
C ASN A 92 -2.60 -1.45 23.34
N LEU A 93 -2.47 -0.15 23.58
CA LEU A 93 -3.35 0.86 23.01
C LEU A 93 -3.00 1.19 21.57
N GLN A 94 -1.71 1.34 21.25
CA GLN A 94 -1.27 1.69 19.90
C GLN A 94 -1.61 0.59 18.87
N SER A 95 -1.34 -0.67 19.20
CA SER A 95 -1.56 -1.79 18.28
C SER A 95 -3.04 -2.10 18.04
N THR A 96 -3.92 -1.76 18.99
CA THR A 96 -5.37 -1.97 18.94
C THR A 96 -6.16 -0.73 18.47
N ASN A 97 -5.47 0.29 17.98
CA ASN A 97 -6.05 1.32 17.12
C ASN A 97 -5.58 1.04 15.69
N TRP A 98 -6.49 0.54 14.85
CA TRP A 98 -6.22 0.07 13.50
C TRP A 98 -6.64 1.12 12.48
N GLN A 99 -5.75 2.06 12.20
CA GLN A 99 -6.02 3.13 11.24
C GLN A 99 -5.55 2.82 9.82
N THR A 100 -5.97 3.62 8.83
CA THR A 100 -5.49 3.53 7.43
C THR A 100 -3.99 3.79 7.28
N VAL A 101 -3.42 4.56 8.19
CA VAL A 101 -1.98 4.76 8.35
C VAL A 101 -1.65 4.70 9.84
N ARG A 102 -0.49 4.13 10.20
CA ARG A 102 -0.02 4.07 11.59
C ARG A 102 1.36 4.69 11.72
N TRP A 103 1.48 5.66 12.62
CA TRP A 103 2.77 6.14 13.12
C TRP A 103 3.32 5.15 14.13
N LYS A 104 4.56 4.69 13.95
CA LYS A 104 5.18 3.68 14.82
C LYS A 104 6.44 4.28 15.45
N PRO A 105 6.44 4.52 16.78
CA PRO A 105 7.65 4.93 17.46
C PRO A 105 8.76 3.88 17.29
N PRO A 106 10.04 4.29 17.44
CA PRO A 106 11.13 3.34 17.47
C PRO A 106 10.93 2.38 18.66
N PRO A 107 11.14 1.07 18.49
CA PRO A 107 11.13 0.15 19.61
C PRO A 107 12.29 0.50 20.55
N LYS A 108 12.25 0.03 21.79
CA LYS A 108 13.41 0.13 22.67
C LYS A 108 14.65 -0.47 22.00
N ARG A 109 15.79 0.21 22.14
CA ARG A 109 17.06 -0.28 21.64
C ARG A 109 17.53 -1.47 22.49
N THR A 110 17.68 -2.63 21.85
CA THR A 110 18.09 -3.89 22.51
C THR A 110 19.60 -4.14 22.45
N SER A 111 20.34 -3.46 21.56
CA SER A 111 21.79 -3.57 21.44
C SER A 111 22.48 -2.20 21.32
N SER A 112 23.63 -2.04 21.98
CA SER A 112 24.47 -0.83 21.88
C SER A 112 25.22 -0.75 20.55
N CYS A 113 25.45 -1.88 19.89
CA CYS A 113 26.02 -1.98 18.55
C CYS A 113 24.96 -2.45 17.53
N GLY A 114 25.01 -1.88 16.32
CA GLY A 114 24.10 -2.23 15.23
C GLY A 114 23.00 -1.20 14.94
N PRO A 115 22.34 -1.34 13.77
CA PRO A 115 21.29 -0.43 13.33
C PRO A 115 20.06 -0.53 14.24
N HIS A 116 19.55 0.64 14.65
CA HIS A 116 18.33 0.75 15.45
C HIS A 116 17.16 1.15 14.55
N ILE A 117 16.02 0.50 14.74
CA ILE A 117 14.81 0.81 13.99
C ILE A 117 14.32 2.20 14.39
N GLY A 118 14.23 3.11 13.43
CA GLY A 118 13.76 4.48 13.64
C GLY A 118 12.23 4.61 13.66
N TRP A 119 11.78 5.86 13.54
CA TRP A 119 10.37 6.23 13.33
C TRP A 119 9.87 5.65 12.01
N ARG A 120 8.69 5.03 12.03
CA ARG A 120 8.11 4.40 10.85
C ARG A 120 6.68 4.86 10.62
N VAL A 121 6.27 4.79 9.37
CA VAL A 121 4.89 4.94 8.94
C VAL A 121 4.49 3.63 8.28
N GLU A 122 3.37 3.07 8.70
CA GLU A 122 2.79 1.86 8.13
C GLU A 122 1.55 2.24 7.34
N PHE A 123 1.55 1.96 6.04
CA PHE A 123 0.42 2.19 5.13
C PHE A 123 -0.45 0.93 5.07
N ARG A 124 -1.75 1.05 5.39
CA ARG A 124 -2.59 -0.09 5.80
C ARG A 124 -3.87 -0.27 4.99
N SER A 125 -4.10 0.55 3.98
CA SER A 125 -5.35 0.55 3.21
C SER A 125 -5.33 -0.29 1.93
N MET A 126 -4.27 -1.07 1.69
CA MET A 126 -4.17 -1.92 0.50
C MET A 126 -4.85 -3.27 0.75
N GLU A 127 -5.74 -3.66 -0.17
CA GLU A 127 -6.26 -5.02 -0.26
C GLU A 127 -5.18 -5.96 -0.81
N VAL A 128 -5.11 -7.20 -0.32
CA VAL A 128 -4.19 -8.21 -0.87
C VAL A 128 -4.66 -8.68 -2.26
N GLN A 129 -3.71 -8.89 -3.16
CA GLN A 129 -3.96 -9.32 -4.54
C GLN A 129 -3.65 -10.81 -4.73
N LEU A 130 -4.13 -11.37 -5.85
CA LEU A 130 -4.07 -12.80 -6.14
C LEU A 130 -2.63 -13.31 -6.39
N THR A 131 -1.78 -12.49 -7.01
CA THR A 131 -0.43 -12.86 -7.40
C THR A 131 0.63 -12.03 -6.69
N ASP A 132 1.83 -12.62 -6.51
CA ASP A 132 3.00 -11.90 -6.00
C ASP A 132 3.38 -10.71 -6.89
N PHE A 133 3.16 -10.81 -8.21
CA PHE A 133 3.41 -9.71 -9.13
C PHE A 133 2.53 -8.49 -8.84
N GLU A 134 1.22 -8.69 -8.65
CA GLU A 134 0.31 -7.61 -8.29
C GLU A 134 0.66 -6.99 -6.93
N ASN A 135 0.93 -7.84 -5.92
CA ASN A 135 1.31 -7.38 -4.59
C ASN A 135 2.63 -6.59 -4.60
N ALA A 136 3.62 -7.05 -5.39
CA ALA A 136 4.86 -6.33 -5.60
C ALA A 136 4.62 -5.00 -6.32
N ALA A 137 3.75 -4.95 -7.34
CA ALA A 137 3.45 -3.74 -8.06
C ALA A 137 2.92 -2.63 -7.14
N PHE A 138 1.90 -2.93 -6.33
CA PHE A 138 1.34 -1.96 -5.38
C PHE A 138 2.34 -1.58 -4.29
N THR A 139 3.11 -2.54 -3.76
CA THR A 139 4.11 -2.30 -2.71
C THR A 139 5.25 -1.41 -3.19
N VAL A 140 5.81 -1.69 -4.38
CA VAL A 140 6.87 -0.88 -4.98
C VAL A 140 6.34 0.51 -5.32
N PHE A 141 5.12 0.60 -5.87
CA PHE A 141 4.52 1.88 -6.19
C PHE A 141 4.33 2.77 -4.96
N ILE A 142 3.74 2.27 -3.86
CA ILE A 142 3.54 3.08 -2.64
C ILE A 142 4.88 3.46 -2.00
N ALA A 143 5.88 2.58 -2.05
CA ALA A 143 7.22 2.89 -1.58
C ALA A 143 7.83 4.04 -2.41
N LEU A 144 7.71 4.01 -3.73
CA LEU A 144 8.20 5.09 -4.61
C LEU A 144 7.42 6.38 -4.41
N VAL A 145 6.09 6.34 -4.27
CA VAL A 145 5.28 7.51 -3.95
C VAL A 145 5.74 8.14 -2.63
N SER A 146 6.08 7.35 -1.62
CA SER A 146 6.63 7.89 -0.36
C SER A 146 7.97 8.60 -0.56
N ARG A 147 8.83 8.09 -1.47
CA ARG A 147 10.09 8.74 -1.81
C ARG A 147 9.88 10.03 -2.59
N VAL A 148 8.95 10.03 -3.54
CA VAL A 148 8.53 11.20 -4.32
C VAL A 148 8.03 12.32 -3.41
N ILE A 149 7.16 12.00 -2.44
CA ILE A 149 6.64 12.98 -1.47
C ILE A 149 7.79 13.67 -0.74
N LEU A 150 8.78 12.91 -0.29
CA LEU A 150 9.94 13.44 0.44
C LEU A 150 10.93 14.19 -0.47
N ALA A 151 11.23 13.64 -1.64
CA ALA A 151 12.23 14.18 -2.55
C ALA A 151 11.80 15.50 -3.20
N PHE A 152 10.50 15.63 -3.47
CA PHE A 152 9.92 16.83 -4.09
C PHE A 152 9.19 17.74 -3.10
N ASP A 153 9.28 17.45 -1.80
CA ASP A 153 8.64 18.21 -0.72
C ASP A 153 7.15 18.47 -1.00
N LEU A 154 6.41 17.41 -1.35
CA LEU A 154 5.02 17.53 -1.77
C LEU A 154 4.10 17.84 -0.58
N ASN A 155 3.26 18.86 -0.74
CA ASN A 155 2.14 19.14 0.15
C ASN A 155 0.88 18.43 -0.36
N LEU A 156 0.41 17.43 0.39
CA LEU A 156 -0.80 16.66 0.07
C LEU A 156 -1.94 16.87 1.08
N TYR A 157 -1.84 17.88 1.97
CA TYR A 157 -2.85 18.10 2.99
C TYR A 157 -4.17 18.59 2.39
N ILE A 158 -5.26 17.89 2.76
CA ILE A 158 -6.66 18.26 2.56
C ILE A 158 -7.42 18.06 3.88
N PRO A 159 -8.59 18.69 4.07
CA PRO A 159 -9.39 18.46 5.28
C PRO A 159 -9.73 16.98 5.49
N LEU A 160 -9.62 16.49 6.72
CA LEU A 160 -9.86 15.09 7.06
C LEU A 160 -11.31 14.67 6.84
N SER A 161 -12.27 15.59 6.90
CA SER A 161 -13.65 15.31 6.46
C SER A 161 -13.73 14.87 5.00
N LYS A 162 -12.85 15.39 4.13
CA LYS A 162 -12.73 15.00 2.72
C LYS A 162 -12.00 13.67 2.55
N VAL A 163 -11.03 13.37 3.42
CA VAL A 163 -10.41 12.04 3.49
C VAL A 163 -11.43 10.98 3.91
N ASP A 164 -12.29 11.26 4.90
CA ASP A 164 -13.36 10.35 5.32
C ASP A 164 -14.44 10.18 4.25
N GLU A 165 -14.75 11.24 3.50
CA GLU A 165 -15.60 11.15 2.33
C GLU A 165 -15.00 10.24 1.24
N ASN A 166 -13.70 10.38 0.96
CA ASN A 166 -13.00 9.50 0.02
C ASN A 166 -13.07 8.03 0.46
N MET A 167 -12.86 7.77 1.75
CA MET A 167 -12.96 6.41 2.30
C MET A 167 -14.36 5.81 2.11
N ARG A 168 -15.43 6.59 2.32
CA ARG A 168 -16.80 6.12 2.04
C ARG A 168 -17.01 5.84 0.56
N ARG A 169 -16.56 6.72 -0.33
CA ARG A 169 -16.69 6.53 -1.80
C ARG A 169 -15.91 5.31 -2.29
N ALA A 170 -14.75 5.02 -1.69
CA ALA A 170 -13.90 3.91 -2.08
C ALA A 170 -14.55 2.53 -1.93
N HIS A 171 -15.59 2.40 -1.08
CA HIS A 171 -16.33 1.15 -0.89
C HIS A 171 -17.35 0.87 -2.00
N ALA A 172 -17.69 1.85 -2.83
CA ALA A 172 -18.67 1.67 -3.90
C ALA A 172 -18.20 0.62 -4.92
N ARG A 173 -19.15 -0.15 -5.48
CA ARG A 173 -18.83 -1.09 -6.55
C ARG A 173 -18.26 -0.34 -7.75
N SER A 174 -17.10 -0.79 -8.22
CA SER A 174 -16.36 -0.16 -9.31
C SER A 174 -15.95 1.30 -9.03
N ALA A 175 -15.73 1.65 -7.75
CA ALA A 175 -15.41 3.03 -7.33
C ALA A 175 -14.25 3.65 -8.11
N HIS A 176 -13.22 2.88 -8.42
CA HIS A 176 -12.06 3.34 -9.19
C HIS A 176 -12.43 3.96 -10.56
N ARG A 177 -13.56 3.56 -11.15
CA ARG A 177 -14.08 4.07 -12.43
C ARG A 177 -15.28 5.00 -12.29
N THR A 178 -16.11 4.78 -11.28
CA THR A 178 -17.43 5.43 -11.17
C THR A 178 -17.46 6.56 -10.15
N GLN A 179 -16.45 6.69 -9.31
CA GLN A 179 -16.36 7.71 -8.27
C GLN A 179 -15.20 8.65 -8.55
N THR A 180 -15.33 9.86 -8.02
CA THR A 180 -14.25 10.83 -7.88
C THR A 180 -13.86 10.96 -6.42
N PHE A 181 -12.64 11.41 -6.17
CA PHE A 181 -12.04 11.53 -4.86
C PHE A 181 -11.44 12.92 -4.69
N TRP A 182 -11.63 13.52 -3.52
CA TRP A 182 -11.01 14.78 -3.16
C TRP A 182 -9.49 14.62 -3.13
N PHE A 183 -8.80 15.40 -3.94
CA PHE A 183 -7.36 15.38 -4.03
C PHE A 183 -6.80 16.80 -4.11
N ARG A 184 -5.57 16.97 -3.63
CA ARG A 184 -4.88 18.25 -3.63
C ARG A 184 -4.55 18.67 -5.05
N LYS A 185 -4.98 19.88 -5.45
CA LYS A 185 -4.75 20.41 -6.80
C LYS A 185 -3.29 20.84 -6.99
N HIS A 186 -2.75 21.54 -6.00
CA HIS A 186 -1.38 22.06 -6.00
C HIS A 186 -0.52 21.32 -4.98
N MET A 187 0.34 20.42 -5.47
CA MET A 187 1.20 19.57 -4.63
C MET A 187 2.57 20.18 -4.32
N GLY A 188 3.06 21.12 -5.14
CA GLY A 188 4.33 21.80 -4.90
C GLY A 188 4.17 23.07 -4.07
N ALA A 189 5.30 23.66 -3.66
CA ALA A 189 5.29 25.00 -3.08
C ALA A 189 4.70 26.00 -4.08
N PRO A 190 3.86 26.95 -3.64
CA PRO A 190 3.31 27.97 -4.54
C PRO A 190 4.45 28.81 -5.12
N ALA A 191 4.54 28.85 -6.45
CA ALA A 191 5.49 29.71 -7.15
C ALA A 191 5.15 31.19 -6.89
N ALA A 192 6.16 32.06 -6.94
CA ALA A 192 5.96 33.50 -6.87
C ALA A 192 4.99 33.94 -7.98
N GLY A 193 3.86 34.56 -7.60
CA GLY A 193 2.81 34.95 -8.53
C GLY A 193 1.73 33.89 -8.80
N THR A 194 1.67 32.81 -8.02
CA THR A 194 0.54 31.85 -8.08
C THR A 194 -0.79 32.59 -7.89
N VAL A 195 -1.67 32.47 -8.88
CA VAL A 195 -3.03 33.03 -8.83
C VAL A 195 -3.98 31.92 -8.38
N GLY A 196 -4.73 32.18 -7.30
CA GLY A 196 -5.68 31.22 -6.73
C GLY A 196 -5.30 30.80 -5.31
N ASP A 197 -6.10 29.91 -4.73
CA ASP A 197 -5.83 29.33 -3.42
C ASP A 197 -4.75 28.24 -3.57
N PRO A 198 -3.53 28.40 -3.01
CA PRO A 198 -2.51 27.35 -3.04
C PRO A 198 -2.97 26.10 -2.27
N ASP A 199 -4.00 26.25 -1.43
CA ASP A 199 -4.60 25.18 -0.66
C ASP A 199 -5.76 24.44 -1.34
N GLU A 200 -6.09 24.83 -2.57
CA GLU A 200 -7.20 24.28 -3.34
C GLU A 200 -7.11 22.76 -3.53
N TYR A 201 -8.25 22.10 -3.41
CA TYR A 201 -8.45 20.68 -3.66
C TYR A 201 -9.72 20.50 -4.47
N GLU A 202 -9.76 19.43 -5.25
CA GLU A 202 -10.85 19.16 -6.20
C GLU A 202 -11.14 17.67 -6.30
N GLU A 203 -12.23 17.33 -6.97
CA GLU A 203 -12.58 15.95 -7.25
C GLU A 203 -11.82 15.45 -8.48
N MET A 204 -11.16 14.30 -8.34
CA MET A 204 -10.40 13.63 -9.40
C MET A 204 -10.76 12.14 -9.45
N THR A 205 -10.76 11.55 -10.64
CA THR A 205 -10.84 10.08 -10.79
C THR A 205 -9.53 9.43 -10.31
N VAL A 206 -9.53 8.12 -10.08
CA VAL A 206 -8.30 7.38 -9.76
C VAL A 206 -7.30 7.47 -10.92
N GLU A 207 -7.78 7.45 -12.16
CA GLU A 207 -6.95 7.67 -13.35
C GLU A 207 -6.27 9.04 -13.29
N GLU A 208 -7.04 10.12 -13.10
CA GLU A 208 -6.52 11.48 -13.03
C GLU A 208 -5.48 11.66 -11.92
N ILE A 209 -5.71 11.09 -10.73
CA ILE A 209 -4.76 11.13 -9.61
C ILE A 209 -3.43 10.45 -9.99
N LEU A 210 -3.49 9.34 -10.74
CA LEU A 210 -2.31 8.56 -11.09
C LEU A 210 -1.57 9.11 -12.31
N THR A 211 -2.28 9.51 -13.36
CA THR A 211 -1.69 9.85 -14.66
C THR A 211 -1.63 11.34 -14.95
N GLY A 212 -2.38 12.15 -14.21
CA GLY A 212 -2.44 13.60 -14.35
C GLY A 212 -3.83 14.11 -14.73
N LYS A 213 -4.06 15.41 -14.52
CA LYS A 213 -5.31 16.10 -14.85
C LYS A 213 -4.99 17.46 -15.47
N GLY A 214 -5.32 17.61 -16.75
CA GLY A 214 -4.99 18.81 -17.52
C GLY A 214 -3.48 19.10 -17.55
N GLU A 215 -3.11 20.36 -17.75
CA GLU A 215 -1.70 20.78 -17.82
C GLU A 215 -1.10 21.15 -16.45
N TYR A 216 -1.92 21.20 -15.39
CA TYR A 216 -1.52 21.73 -14.07
C TYR A 216 -1.22 20.63 -13.05
N PHE A 217 -1.88 19.47 -13.14
CA PHE A 217 -1.69 18.37 -12.20
C PHE A 217 -0.93 17.23 -12.88
N PRO A 218 0.32 16.95 -12.49
CA PRO A 218 1.17 16.00 -13.20
C PRO A 218 0.79 14.53 -12.97
N GLY A 219 0.09 14.19 -11.87
CA GLY A 219 -0.17 12.81 -11.49
C GLY A 219 0.98 12.13 -10.74
N LEU A 220 0.65 11.10 -9.96
CA LEU A 220 1.64 10.39 -9.15
C LEU A 220 2.63 9.55 -9.99
N MET A 221 2.19 8.94 -11.09
CA MET A 221 3.05 8.11 -11.94
C MET A 221 4.10 8.95 -12.68
N PRO A 222 3.78 10.09 -13.31
CA PRO A 222 4.81 10.96 -13.88
C PRO A 222 5.83 11.45 -12.85
N LEU A 223 5.40 11.76 -11.62
CA LEU A 223 6.31 12.12 -10.54
C LEU A 223 7.23 10.97 -10.13
N VAL A 224 6.72 9.73 -10.08
CA VAL A 224 7.57 8.54 -9.87
C VAL A 224 8.61 8.40 -10.98
N ARG A 225 8.22 8.58 -12.25
CA ARG A 225 9.18 8.53 -13.38
C ARG A 225 10.26 9.61 -13.25
N ALA A 226 9.87 10.85 -12.94
CA ALA A 226 10.80 11.95 -12.73
C ALA A 226 11.77 11.66 -11.57
N TYR A 227 11.29 11.06 -10.48
CA TYR A 227 12.14 10.66 -9.36
C TYR A 227 13.13 9.56 -9.75
N LEU A 228 12.69 8.53 -10.48
CA LEU A 228 13.58 7.46 -10.95
C LEU A 228 14.68 8.00 -11.88
N GLU A 229 14.33 8.93 -12.77
CA GLU A 229 15.32 9.61 -13.62
C GLU A 229 16.30 10.45 -12.79
N ALA A 230 15.80 11.23 -11.82
CA ALA A 230 16.63 12.09 -10.97
C ALA A 230 17.65 11.32 -10.12
N ILE A 231 17.32 10.09 -9.69
CA ILE A 231 18.26 9.24 -8.94
C ILE A 231 19.17 8.39 -9.85
N GLY A 232 19.03 8.49 -11.17
CA GLY A 232 19.79 7.69 -12.12
C GLY A 232 19.47 6.19 -12.02
N CYS A 233 18.19 5.84 -11.89
CA CYS A 233 17.72 4.46 -11.83
C CYS A 233 18.24 3.68 -13.04
N ASP A 234 18.78 2.47 -12.80
CA ASP A 234 19.29 1.64 -13.88
C ASP A 234 18.15 1.19 -14.82
N PRO A 235 18.45 0.94 -16.11
CA PRO A 235 17.41 0.63 -17.10
C PRO A 235 16.60 -0.63 -16.79
N GLU A 236 17.23 -1.68 -16.24
CA GLU A 236 16.57 -2.96 -15.95
C GLU A 236 15.55 -2.81 -14.81
N THR A 237 15.96 -2.15 -13.71
CA THR A 237 15.05 -1.80 -12.62
C THR A 237 13.95 -0.85 -13.11
N GLY A 238 14.30 0.13 -13.94
CA GLY A 238 13.35 1.09 -14.52
C GLY A 238 12.28 0.41 -15.37
N GLU A 239 12.66 -0.56 -16.20
CA GLU A 239 11.74 -1.38 -17.00
C GLU A 239 10.80 -2.18 -16.10
N LYS A 240 11.34 -2.83 -15.06
CA LYS A 240 10.51 -3.62 -14.13
C LYS A 240 9.50 -2.78 -13.37
N VAL A 241 9.91 -1.60 -12.90
CA VAL A 241 9.00 -0.63 -12.26
C VAL A 241 7.98 -0.11 -13.27
N GLY A 242 8.36 0.04 -14.54
CA GLY A 242 7.47 0.35 -15.66
C GLY A 242 6.35 -0.66 -15.81
N GLU A 243 6.64 -1.96 -15.77
CA GLU A 243 5.63 -3.03 -15.81
C GLU A 243 4.64 -2.93 -14.64
N TYR A 244 5.14 -2.66 -13.43
CA TYR A 244 4.31 -2.49 -12.25
C TYR A 244 3.37 -1.29 -12.36
N MET A 245 3.89 -0.13 -12.80
CA MET A 245 3.06 1.05 -13.01
C MET A 245 2.02 0.83 -14.11
N GLU A 246 2.36 0.08 -15.16
CA GLU A 246 1.42 -0.21 -16.24
C GLU A 246 0.24 -1.08 -15.77
N LEU A 247 0.48 -2.08 -14.92
CA LEU A 247 -0.61 -2.84 -14.28
C LEU A 247 -1.57 -1.90 -13.52
N ILE A 248 -1.01 -0.99 -12.71
CA ILE A 248 -1.80 -0.05 -11.91
C ILE A 248 -2.56 0.93 -12.83
N ARG A 249 -1.93 1.41 -13.90
CA ARG A 249 -2.53 2.34 -14.87
C ARG A 249 -3.72 1.67 -15.57
N LEU A 250 -3.52 0.47 -16.10
CA LEU A 250 -4.57 -0.29 -16.79
C LEU A 250 -5.76 -0.61 -15.89
N ARG A 251 -5.53 -0.81 -14.58
CA ARG A 251 -6.63 -0.94 -13.61
C ARG A 251 -7.35 0.36 -13.36
N ALA A 252 -6.63 1.47 -13.29
CA ALA A 252 -7.21 2.79 -13.09
C ALA A 252 -8.10 3.21 -14.27
N THR A 253 -7.67 2.94 -15.51
CA THR A 253 -8.44 3.22 -16.73
C THR A 253 -9.60 2.24 -16.96
N GLY A 254 -9.59 1.09 -16.27
CA GLY A 254 -10.57 0.03 -16.45
C GLY A 254 -10.30 -0.89 -17.64
N GLU A 255 -9.15 -0.75 -18.29
CA GLU A 255 -8.67 -1.69 -19.33
C GLU A 255 -8.39 -3.08 -18.75
N LEU A 256 -7.96 -3.14 -17.48
CA LEU A 256 -7.87 -4.37 -16.68
C LEU A 256 -8.85 -4.35 -15.52
N LYS A 257 -9.39 -5.52 -15.19
CA LYS A 257 -10.27 -5.71 -14.03
C LYS A 257 -9.46 -5.61 -12.75
N THR A 258 -10.08 -5.03 -11.73
CA THR A 258 -9.65 -5.24 -10.34
C THR A 258 -9.92 -6.69 -9.93
N ALA A 259 -9.20 -7.20 -8.93
CA ALA A 259 -9.48 -8.54 -8.37
C ALA A 259 -10.95 -8.68 -7.95
N ALA A 260 -11.54 -7.64 -7.33
CA ALA A 260 -12.95 -7.62 -6.95
C ALA A 260 -13.91 -7.71 -8.15
N GLU A 261 -13.63 -7.02 -9.25
CA GLU A 261 -14.43 -7.10 -10.48
C GLU A 261 -14.27 -8.46 -11.16
N TRP A 262 -13.06 -9.00 -11.20
CA TRP A 262 -12.76 -10.32 -11.76
C TRP A 262 -13.48 -11.45 -11.00
N MET A 263 -13.37 -11.47 -9.67
CA MET A 263 -14.06 -12.45 -8.83
C MET A 263 -15.59 -12.35 -8.98
N ARG A 264 -16.12 -11.12 -9.01
CA ARG A 264 -17.56 -10.89 -9.21
C ARG A 264 -18.03 -11.34 -10.58
N ALA A 265 -17.28 -11.06 -11.64
CA ALA A 265 -17.62 -11.50 -12.99
C ALA A 265 -17.70 -13.03 -13.09
N ARG A 266 -16.76 -13.74 -12.43
CA ARG A 266 -16.80 -15.21 -12.35
C ARG A 266 -18.02 -15.73 -11.61
N MET A 267 -18.32 -15.15 -10.44
CA MET A 267 -19.51 -15.52 -9.68
C MET A 267 -20.80 -15.28 -10.47
N MET A 268 -20.91 -14.14 -11.16
CA MET A 268 -22.10 -13.82 -11.96
C MET A 268 -22.25 -14.70 -13.21
N ALA A 269 -21.16 -15.22 -13.75
CA ALA A 269 -21.16 -16.13 -14.90
C ALA A 269 -21.29 -17.60 -14.51
N HIS A 270 -21.33 -17.92 -13.22
CA HIS A 270 -21.35 -19.30 -12.74
C HIS A 270 -22.69 -19.99 -13.06
N PRO A 271 -22.72 -21.25 -13.55
CA PRO A 271 -23.96 -21.94 -13.91
C PRO A 271 -24.96 -22.10 -12.77
N GLU A 272 -24.48 -22.22 -11.53
CA GLU A 272 -25.34 -22.30 -10.33
C GLU A 272 -25.90 -20.95 -9.88
N TYR A 273 -25.42 -19.82 -10.42
CA TYR A 273 -25.87 -18.50 -9.96
C TYR A 273 -27.27 -18.18 -10.48
N LYS A 274 -28.19 -17.88 -9.56
CA LYS A 274 -29.61 -17.67 -9.88
C LYS A 274 -30.01 -16.18 -9.91
N ALA A 275 -29.03 -15.28 -10.02
CA ALA A 275 -29.24 -13.84 -9.97
C ALA A 275 -29.89 -13.34 -8.65
N ASP A 276 -29.63 -14.03 -7.54
CA ASP A 276 -30.20 -13.82 -6.21
C ASP A 276 -29.20 -13.25 -5.19
N SER A 277 -27.96 -12.98 -5.61
CA SER A 277 -26.83 -12.60 -4.74
C SER A 277 -26.43 -13.66 -3.71
N GLU A 278 -26.89 -14.90 -3.86
CA GLU A 278 -26.44 -16.02 -3.03
C GLU A 278 -25.20 -16.67 -3.64
N VAL A 279 -24.27 -17.06 -2.77
CA VAL A 279 -23.05 -17.79 -3.16
C VAL A 279 -23.17 -19.22 -2.63
N SER A 280 -23.38 -20.18 -3.52
CA SER A 280 -23.42 -21.60 -3.16
C SER A 280 -22.01 -22.12 -2.80
N ALA A 281 -21.97 -23.31 -2.17
CA ALA A 281 -20.70 -23.99 -1.91
C ALA A 281 -19.94 -24.34 -3.22
N GLY A 282 -20.65 -24.72 -4.29
CA GLY A 282 -20.06 -24.99 -5.60
C GLY A 282 -19.42 -23.75 -6.22
N MET A 283 -20.16 -22.62 -6.20
CA MET A 283 -19.65 -21.32 -6.65
C MET A 283 -18.40 -20.88 -5.88
N ALA A 284 -18.41 -21.02 -4.55
CA ALA A 284 -17.26 -20.68 -3.71
C ALA A 284 -16.06 -21.58 -4.02
N TYR A 285 -16.27 -22.89 -4.17
CA TYR A 285 -15.21 -23.83 -4.51
C TYR A 285 -14.57 -23.49 -5.86
N ASP A 286 -15.37 -23.27 -6.91
CA ASP A 286 -14.86 -22.99 -8.25
C ASP A 286 -14.17 -21.62 -8.33
N LEU A 287 -14.64 -20.61 -7.58
CA LEU A 287 -13.91 -19.34 -7.47
C LEU A 287 -12.56 -19.53 -6.80
N LEU A 288 -12.50 -20.17 -5.64
CA LEU A 288 -11.24 -20.36 -4.90
C LEU A 288 -10.24 -21.21 -5.69
N ARG A 289 -10.73 -22.23 -6.39
CA ARG A 289 -9.93 -23.03 -7.32
C ARG A 289 -9.37 -22.16 -8.45
N ALA A 290 -10.18 -21.31 -9.07
CA ALA A 290 -9.71 -20.39 -10.11
C ALA A 290 -8.68 -19.40 -9.57
N CYS A 291 -8.86 -18.87 -8.36
CA CYS A 291 -7.87 -18.02 -7.69
C CYS A 291 -6.53 -18.75 -7.53
N SER A 292 -6.57 -20.00 -7.05
CA SER A 292 -5.39 -20.87 -6.90
C SER A 292 -4.70 -21.09 -8.25
N GLU A 293 -5.44 -21.53 -9.27
CA GLU A 293 -4.90 -21.84 -10.60
C GLU A 293 -4.25 -20.61 -11.26
N VAL A 294 -4.80 -19.40 -11.08
CA VAL A 294 -4.18 -18.15 -11.55
C VAL A 294 -2.92 -17.82 -10.75
N SER A 295 -2.99 -17.87 -9.42
CA SER A 295 -1.85 -17.55 -8.54
C SER A 295 -0.65 -18.48 -8.75
N GLU A 296 -0.89 -19.73 -9.14
CA GLU A 296 0.14 -20.74 -9.37
C GLU A 296 0.57 -20.83 -10.84
N GLY A 297 0.07 -19.94 -11.71
CA GLY A 297 0.41 -19.90 -13.14
C GLY A 297 -0.15 -21.07 -13.96
N ARG A 298 -1.12 -21.84 -13.43
CA ARG A 298 -1.80 -22.93 -14.15
C ARG A 298 -2.89 -22.42 -15.09
N GLN A 299 -3.45 -21.26 -14.80
CA GLN A 299 -4.44 -20.59 -15.65
C GLN A 299 -4.01 -19.15 -15.96
N SER A 300 -4.08 -18.78 -17.24
CA SER A 300 -3.90 -17.37 -17.65
C SER A 300 -5.15 -16.55 -17.34
N ALA A 301 -4.95 -15.32 -16.88
CA ALA A 301 -6.01 -14.35 -16.59
C ALA A 301 -5.69 -13.00 -17.27
N PRO A 302 -5.79 -12.89 -18.60
CA PRO A 302 -5.37 -11.70 -19.34
C PRO A 302 -6.23 -10.47 -19.03
N ASP A 303 -7.47 -10.65 -18.59
CA ASP A 303 -8.35 -9.57 -18.15
C ASP A 303 -8.05 -9.05 -16.74
N LEU A 304 -7.19 -9.75 -15.98
CA LEU A 304 -6.73 -9.38 -14.64
C LEU A 304 -5.26 -8.91 -14.63
N LEU A 305 -4.42 -9.56 -15.43
CA LEU A 305 -2.95 -9.42 -15.44
C LEU A 305 -2.40 -8.80 -16.74
N GLY A 306 -3.24 -8.60 -17.75
CA GLY A 306 -2.82 -8.07 -19.05
C GLY A 306 -1.81 -8.99 -19.73
N LYS A 307 -0.66 -8.42 -20.10
CA LYS A 307 0.45 -9.15 -20.74
C LYS A 307 1.30 -9.94 -19.75
N HIS A 308 1.13 -9.71 -18.44
CA HIS A 308 1.94 -10.40 -17.45
C HIS A 308 1.55 -11.87 -17.35
N TRP A 309 2.56 -12.73 -17.39
CA TRP A 309 2.41 -14.17 -17.25
C TRP A 309 3.01 -14.63 -15.92
N VAL A 310 2.20 -15.33 -15.13
CA VAL A 310 2.65 -15.95 -13.88
C VAL A 310 3.36 -17.25 -14.23
N ARG A 311 4.64 -17.34 -13.86
CA ARG A 311 5.43 -18.55 -14.07
C ARG A 311 4.83 -19.70 -13.25
N PRO A 312 4.51 -20.85 -13.86
CA PRO A 312 3.98 -22.01 -13.15
C PRO A 312 4.87 -22.41 -11.99
N LEU A 313 4.30 -22.49 -10.79
CA LEU A 313 4.98 -23.04 -9.63
C LEU A 313 5.10 -24.55 -9.84
N LYS A 314 6.34 -25.03 -9.95
CA LYS A 314 6.61 -26.47 -9.96
C LYS A 314 6.85 -26.94 -8.53
N VAL A 315 6.35 -28.12 -8.19
CA VAL A 315 6.53 -28.74 -6.86
C VAL A 315 8.02 -28.85 -6.49
N GLU A 316 8.90 -29.05 -7.48
CA GLU A 316 10.36 -29.09 -7.33
C GLU A 316 11.00 -27.74 -6.92
N ASP A 317 10.31 -26.62 -7.18
CA ASP A 317 10.74 -25.26 -6.85
C ASP A 317 10.02 -24.69 -5.61
N ALA A 318 8.98 -25.38 -5.11
CA ALA A 318 8.14 -24.91 -4.01
C ALA A 318 8.76 -25.07 -2.60
N TRP A 319 9.88 -25.78 -2.48
CA TRP A 319 10.56 -26.02 -1.20
C TRP A 319 11.75 -25.09 -1.01
N TYR A 320 11.89 -24.56 0.20
CA TYR A 320 13.07 -23.86 0.69
C TYR A 320 14.32 -24.70 0.41
N LYS A 321 15.13 -24.30 -0.58
CA LYS A 321 16.51 -24.79 -0.74
C LYS A 321 17.37 -24.00 0.23
N PRO A 322 17.84 -24.60 1.35
CA PRO A 322 18.75 -23.90 2.24
C PRO A 322 19.98 -23.49 1.42
N LEU A 323 20.35 -22.22 1.47
CA LEU A 323 21.65 -21.77 0.98
C LEU A 323 22.70 -22.42 1.89
N THR A 324 23.21 -23.58 1.49
CA THR A 324 24.26 -24.26 2.24
C THR A 324 25.55 -23.47 2.06
N SER A 325 26.08 -22.92 3.15
CA SER A 325 27.40 -22.26 3.20
C SER A 325 28.57 -23.25 3.04
N ALA A 326 28.29 -24.55 2.90
CA ALA A 326 29.29 -25.50 2.46
C ALA A 326 29.72 -25.08 1.05
N ALA A 327 30.91 -24.49 0.94
CA ALA A 327 31.62 -24.30 -0.31
C ALA A 327 31.85 -25.68 -0.93
N GLY A 328 30.82 -26.19 -1.61
CA GLY A 328 30.88 -27.44 -2.32
C GLY A 328 31.92 -27.32 -3.42
N LYS A 329 32.65 -28.41 -3.68
CA LYS A 329 33.51 -28.59 -4.86
C LYS A 329 32.69 -28.62 -6.17
N GLN A 330 31.59 -27.87 -6.26
CA GLN A 330 30.81 -27.73 -7.47
C GLN A 330 31.58 -26.85 -8.43
N ASP A 331 31.99 -27.44 -9.54
CA ASP A 331 32.65 -26.73 -10.61
C ASP A 331 31.62 -25.86 -11.35
N TYR A 332 31.58 -24.57 -10.99
CA TYR A 332 30.75 -23.59 -11.66
C TYR A 332 31.39 -23.04 -12.94
N SER A 333 32.57 -23.51 -13.36
CA SER A 333 33.31 -22.95 -14.50
C SER A 333 32.51 -22.97 -15.79
N ALA A 334 31.73 -24.04 -16.04
CA ALA A 334 30.88 -24.13 -17.22
C ALA A 334 29.69 -23.15 -17.17
N LEU A 335 29.11 -22.95 -15.98
CA LEU A 335 28.02 -22.00 -15.77
C LEU A 335 28.52 -20.56 -15.92
N LEU A 336 29.65 -20.24 -15.27
CA LEU A 336 30.33 -18.95 -15.37
C LEU A 336 30.77 -18.69 -16.82
N ALA A 337 31.34 -19.66 -17.52
CA ALA A 337 31.71 -19.51 -18.93
C ALA A 337 30.50 -19.29 -19.85
N ARG A 338 29.29 -19.75 -19.48
CA ARG A 338 28.07 -19.44 -20.22
C ARG A 338 27.67 -17.98 -20.04
N TYR A 339 27.70 -17.47 -18.81
CA TYR A 339 27.37 -16.08 -18.52
C TYR A 339 28.44 -15.10 -19.01
N VAL A 340 29.72 -15.48 -18.98
CA VAL A 340 30.82 -14.69 -19.57
C VAL A 340 30.69 -14.58 -21.09
N ARG A 341 30.27 -15.66 -21.77
CA ARG A 341 29.98 -15.63 -23.21
C ARG A 341 28.78 -14.75 -23.57
N GLN A 342 27.72 -14.78 -22.76
CA GLN A 342 26.56 -13.91 -22.92
C GLN A 342 26.84 -12.43 -22.61
N ALA A 343 27.91 -12.14 -21.89
CA ALA A 343 28.37 -10.78 -21.58
C ALA A 343 29.34 -10.22 -22.63
N ASP A 344 29.70 -10.99 -23.67
CA ASP A 344 30.56 -10.51 -24.76
C ASP A 344 29.78 -9.52 -25.67
N PRO A 345 30.15 -8.22 -25.71
CA PRO A 345 29.44 -7.22 -26.50
C PRO A 345 29.44 -7.47 -28.01
N ALA A 346 30.27 -8.41 -28.50
CA ALA A 346 30.37 -8.73 -29.92
C ALA A 346 29.16 -9.51 -30.48
N GLU A 347 28.47 -10.33 -29.67
CA GLU A 347 27.31 -11.12 -30.14
C GLU A 347 25.99 -10.32 -30.16
N PHE A 348 25.90 -9.20 -29.45
CA PHE A 348 24.71 -8.33 -29.46
C PHE A 348 24.48 -7.60 -30.80
N LYS A 349 25.46 -7.60 -31.72
CA LYS A 349 25.36 -6.93 -33.03
C LYS A 349 24.86 -7.81 -34.18
N GLN A 350 24.53 -9.08 -33.97
CA GLN A 350 24.14 -9.99 -35.07
C GLN A 350 22.78 -10.68 -34.95
N ALA A 351 21.96 -10.38 -33.94
CA ALA A 351 20.60 -10.91 -33.89
C ALA A 351 19.61 -9.97 -34.60
N GLU A 352 19.50 -10.07 -35.92
CA GLU A 352 18.31 -9.63 -36.65
C GLU A 352 17.12 -10.58 -36.39
N PRO A 353 15.87 -10.10 -36.38
CA PRO A 353 14.71 -10.90 -36.06
C PRO A 353 14.26 -11.74 -37.27
N VAL A 354 14.38 -13.05 -37.19
CA VAL A 354 13.74 -13.94 -38.17
C VAL A 354 12.26 -14.09 -37.80
N LEU A 355 11.43 -13.44 -38.62
CA LEU A 355 9.98 -13.60 -38.66
C LEU A 355 9.57 -14.92 -39.33
N ALA A 356 8.52 -15.52 -38.75
CA ALA A 356 7.50 -16.41 -39.36
C ALA A 356 7.91 -17.75 -39.99
N GLY A 357 7.20 -18.82 -39.59
CA GLY A 357 7.20 -20.10 -40.30
C GLY A 357 6.63 -21.26 -39.49
N ASP A 358 5.32 -21.34 -39.43
CA ASP A 358 4.50 -22.45 -38.92
C ASP A 358 4.60 -23.70 -39.86
N PRO A 359 3.84 -24.79 -39.62
CA PRO A 359 4.12 -25.99 -38.83
C PRO A 359 4.49 -27.21 -39.73
N VAL A 360 4.70 -28.42 -39.17
CA VAL A 360 4.29 -29.77 -39.69
C VAL A 360 5.20 -30.94 -39.23
N ALA A 361 4.52 -31.94 -38.64
CA ALA A 361 4.68 -33.40 -38.65
C ALA A 361 5.92 -34.15 -38.08
N ALA A 362 5.57 -35.01 -37.12
CA ALA A 362 5.79 -36.46 -37.08
C ALA A 362 7.21 -37.02 -36.89
N LYS A 363 7.42 -37.62 -35.72
CA LYS A 363 7.44 -39.08 -35.59
C LYS A 363 6.87 -39.52 -34.25
#